data_AF-A0A091P509-F1
#
_entry.id   AF-A0A091P509-F1
#
_cell.length_a   1.000
_cell.length_b   1.000
_cell.length_c   1.000
_cell.angle_alpha   90.00
_cell.angle_beta   90.00
_cell.angle_gamma   90.00
#
_symmetry.space_group_name_H-M   'P 1'
#
loop_
_entity.id
_entity.type
_entity.pdbx_description
1 polymer ?
#
loop_
_entity_poly.entity_id
_entity_poly.type
_entity_poly.pdbx_seq_one_letter_code
_entity_poly.pdbx_strand_id
1 'polypeptide(L)'
;YLEGEVYHREPDCLESIKDLIQFLRHEDETRDVRQQLGVAQILQNDLLPILVQYPQDKVLFDAVIRLMVNLTQPALLCFGKVPPDATSRHHFLQVVSYLQAYKEAFASEKVFGVLSEKLYDLLQLDWEHRQEEDMLLIERILLLVRNVLHVPADPREEQGVDGDASVHDRVLWALHISGMDDLLKFLASAQVEQQWSLHVLEIISLMFRDQSPEELAALGQGPAGTEHSEDTLELETLRQRELAERKARALQRPSRHSRFGGSYILKGLKAIGDRDVIFHKGLHNLKNYSHDLGKEPRRVPRRRQAAPESEPSRRSARNVRLFLRHFCQDFLESCYNRLMLLVKLVRMGLASSAKDFPRERKGTCIVLWTQEQEEELTRLFEEFRDSEDIMGNIMKHLTARRSRARVVEKLLGLGL
;
A
#
# COMPACT_ATOMS: atom_id res chain seq x y z
N TYR A 1 -31.93 -1.86 -6.61
CA TYR A 1 -32.32 -2.35 -5.27
C TYR A 1 -32.02 -3.83 -5.14
N LEU A 2 -31.78 -4.31 -3.93
CA LEU A 2 -31.43 -5.72 -3.67
C LEU A 2 -32.69 -6.50 -3.23
N GLU A 3 -33.00 -7.59 -3.92
CA GLU A 3 -34.07 -8.54 -3.55
C GLU A 3 -33.45 -9.92 -3.30
N GLY A 4 -33.26 -10.24 -2.01
CA GLY A 4 -32.47 -11.41 -1.63
C GLY A 4 -31.00 -11.24 -2.03
N GLU A 5 -30.49 -12.14 -2.86
CA GLU A 5 -29.12 -12.10 -3.39
C GLU A 5 -29.01 -11.41 -4.77
N VAL A 6 -30.15 -11.04 -5.38
CA VAL A 6 -30.19 -10.49 -6.74
C VAL A 6 -30.37 -8.98 -6.67
N TYR A 7 -29.47 -8.26 -7.31
CA TYR A 7 -29.53 -6.81 -7.43
C TYR A 7 -30.29 -6.44 -8.69
N HIS A 8 -31.40 -5.74 -8.56
CA HIS A 8 -32.22 -5.25 -9.65
C HIS A 8 -31.84 -3.80 -9.99
N ARG A 9 -31.27 -3.59 -11.17
CA ARG A 9 -30.96 -2.26 -11.70
C ARG A 9 -32.19 -1.64 -12.37
N GLU A 10 -32.32 -0.32 -12.27
CA GLU A 10 -33.32 0.45 -13.01
C GLU A 10 -32.82 0.78 -14.44
N PRO A 11 -33.72 1.08 -15.39
CA PRO A 11 -33.35 1.39 -16.77
C PRO A 11 -32.34 2.55 -16.89
N ASP A 12 -32.49 3.57 -16.05
CA ASP A 12 -31.66 4.78 -16.08
C ASP A 12 -30.41 4.69 -15.19
N CYS A 13 -30.05 3.49 -14.73
CA CYS A 13 -28.94 3.26 -13.80
C CYS A 13 -27.60 3.86 -14.28
N LEU A 14 -27.29 3.75 -15.58
CA LEU A 14 -26.08 4.33 -16.16
C LEU A 14 -26.07 5.86 -16.07
N GLU A 15 -27.20 6.50 -16.37
CA GLU A 15 -27.31 7.96 -16.33
C GLU A 15 -27.24 8.47 -14.89
N SER A 16 -27.90 7.80 -13.94
CA SER A 16 -27.76 8.11 -12.51
C SER A 16 -26.30 8.05 -12.05
N ILE A 17 -25.52 7.05 -12.46
CA ILE A 17 -24.10 6.97 -12.10
C ILE A 17 -23.28 8.10 -12.72
N LYS A 18 -23.56 8.47 -13.97
CA LYS A 18 -22.91 9.61 -14.63
C LYS A 18 -23.23 10.93 -13.91
N ASP A 19 -24.48 11.11 -13.48
CA ASP A 19 -24.91 12.28 -12.71
C ASP A 19 -24.20 12.34 -11.36
N LEU A 20 -24.07 11.22 -10.64
CA LEU A 20 -23.29 11.16 -9.40
C LEU A 20 -21.82 11.57 -9.60
N ILE A 21 -21.20 11.14 -10.70
CA ILE A 21 -19.84 11.56 -11.05
C ILE A 21 -19.80 13.06 -11.35
N GLN A 22 -20.82 13.62 -12.01
CA GLN A 22 -20.93 15.04 -12.28
C GLN A 22 -21.08 15.85 -10.98
N PHE A 23 -21.92 15.39 -10.04
CA PHE A 23 -22.07 16.05 -8.74
C PHE A 23 -20.75 16.08 -7.97
N LEU A 24 -19.98 14.98 -7.96
CA LEU A 24 -18.67 14.94 -7.31
C LEU A 24 -17.63 15.90 -7.91
N ARG A 25 -17.78 16.31 -9.19
CA ARG A 25 -16.90 17.32 -9.81
C ARG A 25 -17.20 18.74 -9.34
N HIS A 26 -18.39 18.95 -8.77
CA HIS A 26 -18.90 20.26 -8.39
C HIS A 26 -19.24 20.33 -6.88
N GLU A 27 -18.71 19.40 -6.08
CA GLU A 27 -18.88 19.41 -4.63
C GLU A 27 -18.20 20.63 -3.99
N ASP A 28 -18.75 21.09 -2.87
CA ASP A 28 -18.24 22.26 -2.17
C ASP A 28 -16.93 21.96 -1.37
N GLU A 29 -16.41 22.97 -0.67
CA GLU A 29 -15.22 22.84 0.18
C GLU A 29 -15.42 21.88 1.36
N THR A 30 -16.67 21.61 1.74
CA THR A 30 -17.01 20.62 2.77
C THR A 30 -17.02 19.20 2.23
N ARG A 31 -17.00 19.03 0.90
CA ARG A 31 -17.14 17.73 0.23
C ARG A 31 -18.50 17.12 0.55
N ASP A 32 -19.54 17.95 0.46
CA ASP A 32 -20.92 17.64 0.79
C ASP A 32 -21.48 16.43 0.03
N VAL A 33 -21.22 16.36 -1.29
CA VAL A 33 -21.73 15.28 -2.15
C VAL A 33 -21.18 13.92 -1.71
N ARG A 34 -19.85 13.78 -1.57
CA ARG A 34 -19.26 12.49 -1.14
C ARG A 34 -19.68 12.11 0.28
N GLN A 35 -19.92 13.10 1.16
CA GLN A 35 -20.44 12.83 2.49
C GLN A 35 -21.85 12.26 2.42
N GLN A 36 -22.75 12.84 1.61
CA GLN A 36 -24.10 12.32 1.42
C GLN A 36 -24.10 10.91 0.83
N LEU A 37 -23.25 10.64 -0.16
CA LEU A 37 -23.09 9.30 -0.74
C LEU A 37 -22.55 8.29 0.27
N GLY A 38 -21.67 8.73 1.18
CA GLY A 38 -21.18 7.93 2.30
C GLY A 38 -22.25 7.61 3.34
N VAL A 39 -23.07 8.60 3.73
CA VAL A 39 -24.23 8.39 4.62
C VAL A 39 -25.19 7.37 4.03
N ALA A 40 -25.48 7.50 2.72
CA ALA A 40 -26.39 6.61 2.02
C ALA A 40 -25.78 5.23 1.70
N GLN A 41 -24.48 5.01 1.98
CA GLN A 41 -23.76 3.76 1.72
C GLN A 41 -23.90 3.28 0.27
N ILE A 42 -23.91 4.21 -0.70
CA ILE A 42 -24.12 3.91 -2.13
C ILE A 42 -23.07 2.94 -2.67
N LEU A 43 -21.83 3.06 -2.19
CA LEU A 43 -20.76 2.15 -2.61
C LEU A 43 -21.06 0.70 -2.20
N GLN A 44 -21.48 0.51 -0.95
CA GLN A 44 -21.73 -0.81 -0.37
C GLN A 44 -23.02 -1.44 -0.91
N ASN A 45 -24.09 -0.65 -0.97
CA ASN A 45 -25.44 -1.14 -1.23
C ASN A 45 -25.78 -1.22 -2.72
N ASP A 46 -25.11 -0.44 -3.58
CA ASP A 46 -25.44 -0.34 -5.00
C ASP A 46 -24.22 -0.60 -5.88
N LEU A 47 -23.11 0.13 -5.72
CA LEU A 47 -21.97 0.03 -6.65
C LEU A 47 -21.29 -1.34 -6.62
N LEU A 48 -21.04 -1.90 -5.43
CA LEU A 48 -20.45 -3.24 -5.31
C LEU A 48 -21.37 -4.34 -5.88
N PRO A 49 -22.67 -4.40 -5.57
CA PRO A 49 -23.58 -5.34 -6.24
C PRO A 49 -23.64 -5.17 -7.76
N ILE A 50 -23.67 -3.93 -8.28
CA ILE A 50 -23.66 -3.68 -9.72
C ILE A 50 -22.37 -4.22 -10.35
N LEU A 51 -21.22 -3.92 -9.74
CA LEU A 51 -19.91 -4.39 -10.20
C LEU A 51 -19.87 -5.91 -10.32
N VAL A 52 -20.38 -6.62 -9.31
CA VAL A 52 -20.32 -8.09 -9.23
C VAL A 52 -21.35 -8.78 -10.11
N GLN A 53 -22.58 -8.26 -10.21
CA GLN A 53 -23.69 -8.93 -10.89
C GLN A 53 -23.86 -8.53 -12.36
N TYR A 54 -23.31 -7.39 -12.77
CA TYR A 54 -23.41 -6.87 -14.14
C TYR A 54 -22.06 -6.61 -14.84
N PRO A 55 -21.02 -7.45 -14.68
CA PRO A 55 -19.69 -7.21 -15.28
C PRO A 55 -19.68 -7.25 -16.82
N GLN A 56 -20.70 -7.82 -17.44
CA GLN A 56 -20.88 -7.91 -18.88
C GLN A 56 -21.25 -6.57 -19.54
N ASP A 57 -21.88 -5.66 -18.80
CA ASP A 57 -22.24 -4.34 -19.31
C ASP A 57 -21.02 -3.41 -19.22
N LYS A 58 -20.23 -3.38 -20.30
CA LYS A 58 -18.94 -2.67 -20.32
C LYS A 58 -19.05 -1.19 -19.99
N VAL A 59 -20.09 -0.52 -20.48
CA VAL A 59 -20.28 0.93 -20.31
C VAL A 59 -20.68 1.24 -18.87
N LEU A 60 -21.58 0.44 -18.30
CA LEU A 60 -21.96 0.55 -16.90
C LEU A 60 -20.79 0.22 -15.98
N PHE A 61 -20.04 -0.84 -16.27
CA PHE A 61 -18.87 -1.25 -15.50
C PHE A 61 -17.81 -0.14 -15.43
N ASP A 62 -17.46 0.47 -16.56
CA ASP A 62 -16.51 1.60 -16.59
C ASP A 62 -17.01 2.79 -15.76
N ALA A 63 -18.29 3.13 -15.88
CA ALA A 63 -18.90 4.22 -15.11
C ALA A 63 -18.87 3.94 -13.60
N VAL A 64 -19.18 2.71 -13.18
CA VAL A 64 -19.10 2.26 -11.77
C VAL A 64 -17.67 2.37 -11.26
N ILE A 65 -16.69 1.82 -11.98
CA ILE A 65 -15.27 1.89 -11.61
C ILE A 65 -14.82 3.35 -11.47
N ARG A 66 -15.20 4.22 -12.40
CA ARG A 66 -14.87 5.65 -12.36
C ARG A 66 -15.44 6.36 -11.13
N LEU A 67 -16.69 6.04 -10.74
CA LEU A 67 -17.29 6.56 -9.52
C LEU A 67 -16.59 6.03 -8.28
N MET A 68 -16.31 4.72 -8.21
CA MET A 68 -15.61 4.11 -7.08
C MET A 68 -14.19 4.66 -6.89
N VAL A 69 -13.43 4.89 -7.97
CA VAL A 69 -12.11 5.54 -7.90
C VAL A 69 -12.20 6.94 -7.30
N ASN A 70 -13.24 7.72 -7.65
CA ASN A 70 -13.44 9.06 -7.10
C ASN A 70 -13.81 9.00 -5.60
N LEU A 71 -14.77 8.15 -5.23
CA LEU A 71 -15.22 7.99 -3.84
C LEU A 71 -14.13 7.47 -2.90
N THR A 72 -13.20 6.68 -3.43
CA THR A 72 -12.08 6.10 -2.66
C THR A 72 -10.82 6.96 -2.63
N GLN A 73 -10.85 8.19 -3.19
CA GLN A 73 -9.71 9.10 -3.12
C GLN A 73 -9.29 9.37 -1.67
N PRO A 74 -7.97 9.38 -1.37
CA PRO A 74 -7.48 9.77 -0.06
C PRO A 74 -8.04 11.13 0.39
N ALA A 75 -8.56 11.21 1.61
CA ALA A 75 -9.11 12.46 2.15
C ALA A 75 -8.13 13.64 2.06
N LEU A 76 -6.81 13.37 2.16
CA LEU A 76 -5.78 14.39 1.95
C LEU A 76 -5.82 15.02 0.55
N LEU A 77 -6.15 14.26 -0.50
CA LEU A 77 -6.33 14.81 -1.84
C LEU A 77 -7.63 15.59 -1.97
N CYS A 78 -8.69 15.16 -1.27
CA CYS A 78 -9.96 15.87 -1.27
C CYS A 78 -9.84 17.24 -0.58
N PHE A 79 -9.12 17.34 0.54
CA PHE A 79 -9.00 18.58 1.31
C PHE A 79 -7.67 19.34 1.08
N GLY A 80 -6.75 18.77 0.31
CA GLY A 80 -5.39 19.27 0.08
C GLY A 80 -4.43 19.12 1.28
N LYS A 81 -4.93 19.32 2.50
CA LYS A 81 -4.21 19.15 3.77
C LYS A 81 -5.19 18.82 4.89
N VAL A 82 -4.68 18.40 6.04
CA VAL A 82 -5.50 18.25 7.26
C VAL A 82 -5.98 19.63 7.71
N PRO A 83 -7.31 19.89 7.77
CA PRO A 83 -7.81 21.20 8.18
C PRO A 83 -7.45 21.55 9.64
N PRO A 84 -7.05 22.80 9.91
CA PRO A 84 -6.69 23.22 11.27
C PRO A 84 -7.91 23.60 12.12
N ASP A 85 -9.00 24.03 11.49
CA ASP A 85 -10.24 24.43 12.14
C ASP A 85 -11.11 23.22 12.50
N ALA A 86 -11.83 23.31 13.62
CA ALA A 86 -12.59 22.18 14.15
C ALA A 86 -13.70 21.70 13.20
N THR A 87 -14.39 22.64 12.54
CA THR A 87 -15.52 22.34 11.65
C THR A 87 -15.09 21.60 10.39
N SER A 88 -14.11 22.13 9.64
CA SER A 88 -13.62 21.45 8.43
C SER A 88 -12.87 20.16 8.78
N ARG A 89 -12.22 20.12 9.96
CA ARG A 89 -11.62 18.88 10.47
C ARG A 89 -12.67 17.81 10.77
N HIS A 90 -13.87 18.19 11.21
CA HIS A 90 -14.97 17.25 11.37
C HIS A 90 -15.36 16.62 10.02
N HIS A 91 -15.56 17.43 8.97
CA HIS A 91 -15.84 16.92 7.61
C HIS A 91 -14.70 16.02 7.08
N PHE A 92 -13.44 16.41 7.30
CA PHE A 92 -12.29 15.59 6.93
C PHE A 92 -12.33 14.22 7.61
N LEU A 93 -12.56 14.18 8.92
CA LEU A 93 -12.65 12.92 9.67
C LEU A 93 -13.88 12.09 9.26
N GLN A 94 -14.99 12.74 8.93
CA GLN A 94 -16.18 12.07 8.41
C GLN A 94 -15.86 11.36 7.09
N VAL A 95 -15.20 12.03 6.14
CA VAL A 95 -14.75 11.40 4.89
C VAL A 95 -13.80 10.23 5.16
N VAL A 96 -12.87 10.37 6.11
CA VAL A 96 -11.98 9.25 6.50
C VAL A 96 -12.79 8.05 7.02
N SER A 97 -13.82 8.25 7.84
CA SER A 97 -14.67 7.16 8.32
C SER A 97 -15.41 6.43 7.19
N TYR A 98 -15.90 7.16 6.17
CA TYR A 98 -16.50 6.52 4.99
C TYR A 98 -15.48 5.73 4.19
N LEU A 99 -14.27 6.25 4.00
CA LEU A 99 -13.19 5.52 3.34
C LEU A 99 -12.84 4.22 4.07
N GLN A 100 -12.83 4.23 5.40
CA GLN A 100 -12.63 3.03 6.23
C GLN A 100 -13.75 2.01 6.03
N ALA A 101 -15.02 2.46 6.04
CA ALA A 101 -16.16 1.60 5.74
C ALA A 101 -16.12 1.03 4.30
N TYR A 102 -15.65 1.81 3.33
CA TYR A 102 -15.45 1.32 1.96
C TYR A 102 -14.36 0.25 1.93
N LYS A 103 -13.22 0.47 2.59
CA LYS A 103 -12.12 -0.52 2.66
C LYS A 103 -12.62 -1.85 3.23
N GLU A 104 -13.44 -1.81 4.27
CA GLU A 104 -14.05 -3.02 4.82
C GLU A 104 -14.97 -3.72 3.81
N ALA A 105 -15.81 -2.98 3.09
CA ALA A 105 -16.67 -3.55 2.05
C ALA A 105 -15.89 -4.17 0.89
N PHE A 106 -14.68 -3.67 0.61
CA PHE A 106 -13.76 -4.25 -0.38
C PHE A 106 -13.06 -5.52 0.10
N ALA A 107 -13.15 -5.91 1.37
CA ALA A 107 -12.64 -7.18 1.87
C ALA A 107 -13.51 -8.38 1.41
N SER A 108 -13.68 -8.50 0.10
CA SER A 108 -14.59 -9.42 -0.57
C SER A 108 -13.90 -10.08 -1.75
N GLU A 109 -13.81 -11.41 -1.71
CA GLU A 109 -13.26 -12.24 -2.78
C GLU A 109 -14.02 -12.03 -4.10
N LYS A 110 -15.35 -11.92 -4.05
CA LYS A 110 -16.18 -11.70 -5.26
C LYS A 110 -15.81 -10.40 -5.99
N VAL A 111 -15.54 -9.34 -5.22
CA VAL A 111 -15.20 -8.02 -5.77
C VAL A 111 -13.83 -8.07 -6.42
N PHE A 112 -12.83 -8.59 -5.71
CA PHE A 112 -11.47 -8.73 -6.24
C PHE A 112 -11.40 -9.74 -7.40
N GLY A 113 -12.20 -10.80 -7.37
CA GLY A 113 -12.35 -11.77 -8.46
C GLY A 113 -12.77 -11.09 -9.75
N VAL A 114 -13.86 -10.30 -9.73
CA VAL A 114 -14.33 -9.57 -10.92
C VAL A 114 -13.29 -8.53 -11.40
N LEU A 115 -12.63 -7.82 -10.49
CA LEU A 115 -11.57 -6.87 -10.87
C LEU A 115 -10.37 -7.57 -11.52
N SER A 116 -9.97 -8.72 -10.96
CA SER A 116 -8.86 -9.55 -11.44
C SER A 116 -9.15 -10.13 -12.82
N GLU A 117 -10.34 -10.73 -13.00
CA GLU A 117 -10.80 -11.27 -14.29
C GLU A 117 -10.81 -10.19 -15.37
N LYS A 118 -11.37 -9.00 -15.06
CA LYS A 118 -11.38 -7.88 -16.01
C LYS A 118 -9.99 -7.37 -16.35
N LEU A 119 -9.10 -7.26 -15.36
CA LEU A 119 -7.73 -6.86 -15.61
C LEU A 119 -7.00 -7.91 -16.45
N TYR A 120 -7.19 -9.19 -16.16
CA TYR A 120 -6.64 -10.31 -16.92
C TYR A 120 -7.08 -10.26 -18.39
N ASP A 121 -8.38 -10.13 -18.65
CA ASP A 121 -8.94 -10.04 -20.01
C ASP A 121 -8.32 -8.88 -20.80
N LEU A 122 -8.15 -7.71 -20.17
CA LEU A 122 -7.52 -6.55 -20.80
C LEU A 122 -6.02 -6.79 -21.07
N LEU A 123 -5.33 -7.49 -20.17
CA LEU A 123 -3.91 -7.81 -20.32
C LEU A 123 -3.65 -8.92 -21.36
N GLN A 124 -4.63 -9.78 -21.64
CA GLN A 124 -4.55 -10.76 -22.73
C GLN A 124 -4.53 -10.11 -24.12
N LEU A 125 -5.10 -8.91 -24.26
CA LEU A 125 -5.00 -8.15 -25.50
C LEU A 125 -3.54 -7.72 -25.71
N ASP A 126 -3.05 -7.85 -26.94
CA ASP A 126 -1.76 -7.27 -27.30
C ASP A 126 -1.81 -5.76 -27.05
N TRP A 127 -0.71 -5.23 -26.52
CA TRP A 127 -0.61 -3.82 -26.17
C TRP A 127 -0.88 -2.87 -27.36
N GLU A 128 -0.65 -3.32 -28.60
CA GLU A 128 -0.93 -2.56 -29.84
C GLU A 128 -2.41 -2.54 -30.20
N HIS A 129 -3.17 -3.55 -29.77
CA HIS A 129 -4.60 -3.69 -30.05
C HIS A 129 -5.49 -3.05 -28.97
N ARG A 130 -4.93 -2.72 -27.80
CA ARG A 130 -5.63 -2.04 -26.71
C ARG A 130 -6.00 -0.61 -27.10
N GLN A 131 -7.27 -0.28 -26.99
CA GLN A 131 -7.77 1.07 -27.21
C GLN A 131 -7.47 1.97 -26.02
N GLU A 132 -7.66 3.28 -26.18
CA GLU A 132 -7.49 4.23 -25.08
C GLU A 132 -8.42 3.93 -23.90
N GLU A 133 -9.65 3.51 -24.19
CA GLU A 133 -10.62 3.09 -23.16
C GLU A 133 -10.12 1.88 -22.36
N ASP A 134 -9.51 0.89 -23.02
CA ASP A 134 -8.91 -0.28 -22.36
C ASP A 134 -7.76 0.14 -21.43
N MET A 135 -6.89 1.04 -21.90
CA MET A 135 -5.78 1.56 -21.09
C MET A 135 -6.28 2.35 -19.88
N LEU A 136 -7.30 3.19 -20.05
CA LEU A 136 -7.92 3.94 -18.96
C LEU A 136 -8.59 3.03 -17.94
N LEU A 137 -9.22 1.94 -18.39
CA LEU A 137 -9.84 0.97 -17.49
C LEU A 137 -8.78 0.22 -16.66
N ILE A 138 -7.67 -0.20 -17.27
CA ILE A 138 -6.51 -0.77 -16.54
C ILE A 138 -6.05 0.22 -15.46
N GLU A 139 -5.81 1.47 -15.84
CA GLU A 139 -5.37 2.52 -14.90
C GLU A 139 -6.34 2.69 -13.73
N ARG A 140 -7.65 2.74 -14.02
CA ARG A 140 -8.69 2.92 -13.00
C ARG A 140 -8.79 1.72 -12.07
N ILE A 141 -8.64 0.49 -12.56
CA ILE A 141 -8.61 -0.71 -11.70
C ILE A 141 -7.41 -0.63 -10.74
N LEU A 142 -6.22 -0.30 -11.24
CA LEU A 142 -5.03 -0.15 -10.41
C LEU A 142 -5.18 0.98 -9.38
N LEU A 143 -5.73 2.13 -9.79
CA LEU A 143 -6.03 3.25 -8.89
C LEU A 143 -7.04 2.86 -7.80
N LEU A 144 -8.06 2.07 -8.13
CA LEU A 144 -9.05 1.61 -7.16
C LEU A 144 -8.39 0.71 -6.11
N VAL A 145 -7.60 -0.28 -6.55
CA VAL A 145 -6.85 -1.17 -5.63
C VAL A 145 -5.90 -0.35 -4.75
N ARG A 146 -5.14 0.58 -5.35
CA ARG A 146 -4.23 1.47 -4.62
C ARG A 146 -4.98 2.30 -3.58
N ASN A 147 -6.10 2.90 -3.95
CA ASN A 147 -6.93 3.71 -3.06
C ASN A 147 -7.41 2.89 -1.84
N VAL A 148 -7.96 1.70 -2.08
CA VAL A 148 -8.46 0.80 -1.02
C VAL A 148 -7.33 0.41 -0.06
N LEU A 149 -6.16 0.03 -0.57
CA LEU A 149 -5.02 -0.31 0.28
C LEU A 149 -4.49 0.92 1.05
N HIS A 150 -4.52 2.10 0.45
CA HIS A 150 -4.06 3.35 1.05
C HIS A 150 -4.87 3.76 2.30
N VAL A 151 -6.17 3.45 2.35
CA VAL A 151 -7.03 3.85 3.49
C VAL A 151 -6.40 3.43 4.83
N PRO A 152 -6.23 4.35 5.80
CA PRO A 152 -5.62 4.05 7.09
C PRO A 152 -6.55 3.15 7.93
N ALA A 153 -5.96 2.33 8.80
CA ALA A 153 -6.73 1.58 9.80
C ALA A 153 -7.37 2.55 10.82
N ASP A 154 -8.52 2.19 11.41
CA ASP A 154 -9.00 2.83 12.63
C ASP A 154 -8.49 2.03 13.84
N PRO A 155 -7.56 2.56 14.66
CA PRO A 155 -7.07 1.87 15.85
C PRO A 155 -8.17 1.54 16.87
N ARG A 156 -9.31 2.25 16.84
CA ARG A 156 -10.42 2.03 17.78
C ARG A 156 -11.30 0.85 17.39
N GLU A 157 -11.39 0.56 16.10
CA GLU A 157 -12.18 -0.55 15.56
C GLU A 157 -11.33 -1.83 15.44
N GLU A 158 -10.00 -1.71 15.34
CA GLU A 158 -9.07 -2.83 15.38
C GLU A 158 -8.75 -3.32 16.81
N GLN A 159 -9.78 -3.65 17.60
CA GLN A 159 -9.62 -4.21 18.96
C GLN A 159 -9.28 -5.71 18.98
N GLY A 160 -8.81 -6.27 17.86
CA GLY A 160 -8.44 -7.68 17.74
C GLY A 160 -7.24 -8.03 18.62
N VAL A 161 -7.12 -9.31 18.94
CA VAL A 161 -5.92 -9.82 19.62
C VAL A 161 -4.77 -9.88 18.61
N ASP A 162 -3.53 -9.88 19.11
CA ASP A 162 -2.36 -10.04 18.25
C ASP A 162 -2.45 -11.34 17.41
N GLY A 163 -2.21 -11.23 16.11
CA GLY A 163 -2.39 -12.34 15.16
C GLY A 163 -3.78 -12.50 14.55
N ASP A 164 -4.81 -11.78 15.02
CA ASP A 164 -6.11 -11.73 14.31
C ASP A 164 -5.96 -10.99 12.97
N ALA A 165 -6.79 -11.32 11.97
CA ALA A 165 -6.79 -10.61 10.70
C ALA A 165 -7.32 -9.17 10.86
N SER A 166 -6.51 -8.17 10.50
CA SER A 166 -6.96 -6.78 10.36
C SER A 166 -7.90 -6.59 9.16
N VAL A 167 -8.55 -5.42 9.04
CA VAL A 167 -9.29 -5.09 7.80
C VAL A 167 -8.33 -5.12 6.60
N HIS A 168 -7.11 -4.64 6.79
CA HIS A 168 -6.10 -4.66 5.75
C HIS A 168 -5.71 -6.10 5.36
N ASP A 169 -5.51 -6.98 6.34
CA ASP A 169 -5.23 -8.40 6.11
C ASP A 169 -6.35 -9.08 5.31
N ARG A 170 -7.63 -8.78 5.63
CA ARG A 170 -8.76 -9.33 4.88
C ARG A 170 -8.77 -8.86 3.42
N VAL A 171 -8.43 -7.59 3.16
CA VAL A 171 -8.28 -7.06 1.79
C VAL A 171 -7.12 -7.74 1.07
N LEU A 172 -5.96 -7.90 1.73
CA LEU A 172 -4.80 -8.58 1.15
C LEU A 172 -5.10 -10.04 0.82
N TRP A 173 -5.85 -10.72 1.70
CA TRP A 173 -6.29 -12.08 1.46
C TRP A 173 -7.25 -12.17 0.26
N ALA A 174 -8.22 -11.26 0.15
CA ALA A 174 -9.11 -11.21 -1.01
C ALA A 174 -8.35 -10.95 -2.33
N LEU A 175 -7.35 -10.06 -2.29
CA LEU A 175 -6.46 -9.76 -3.42
C LEU A 175 -5.65 -11.00 -3.85
N HIS A 176 -5.13 -11.76 -2.88
CA HIS A 176 -4.38 -13.00 -3.17
C HIS A 176 -5.27 -14.09 -3.75
N ILE A 177 -6.41 -14.39 -3.13
CA ILE A 177 -7.31 -15.46 -3.59
C ILE A 177 -7.88 -15.17 -4.99
N SER A 178 -8.03 -13.89 -5.37
CA SER A 178 -8.46 -13.53 -6.72
C SER A 178 -7.36 -13.64 -7.79
N GLY A 179 -6.11 -13.95 -7.42
CA GLY A 179 -4.94 -13.94 -8.32
C GLY A 179 -4.51 -12.54 -8.78
N MET A 180 -4.97 -11.47 -8.12
CA MET A 180 -4.58 -10.10 -8.48
C MET A 180 -3.10 -9.84 -8.20
N ASP A 181 -2.53 -10.51 -7.20
CA ASP A 181 -1.11 -10.48 -6.88
C ASP A 181 -0.23 -11.03 -8.02
N ASP A 182 -0.65 -12.10 -8.69
CA ASP A 182 0.03 -12.62 -9.88
C ASP A 182 -0.01 -11.62 -11.04
N LEU A 183 -1.14 -10.93 -11.24
CA LEU A 183 -1.25 -9.85 -12.24
C LEU A 183 -0.32 -8.67 -11.90
N LEU A 184 -0.19 -8.31 -10.62
CA LEU A 184 0.74 -7.27 -10.18
C LEU A 184 2.20 -7.68 -10.42
N LYS A 185 2.57 -8.95 -10.16
CA LYS A 185 3.91 -9.48 -10.48
C LYS A 185 4.16 -9.45 -12.00
N PHE A 186 3.17 -9.82 -12.81
CA PHE A 186 3.26 -9.72 -14.27
C PHE A 186 3.50 -8.27 -14.72
N LEU A 187 2.70 -7.32 -14.23
CA LEU A 187 2.85 -5.89 -14.55
C LEU A 187 4.21 -5.32 -14.10
N ALA A 188 4.74 -5.79 -12.97
CA ALA A 188 6.05 -5.37 -12.45
C ALA A 188 7.23 -5.85 -13.30
N SER A 189 7.09 -7.01 -13.95
CA SER A 189 8.16 -7.65 -14.74
C SER A 189 8.07 -7.37 -16.24
N ALA A 190 6.86 -7.11 -16.78
CA ALA A 190 6.64 -6.93 -18.21
C ALA A 190 7.18 -5.60 -18.78
N GLN A 191 8.03 -5.68 -19.80
CA GLN A 191 8.58 -4.51 -20.50
C GLN A 191 7.53 -3.67 -21.23
N VAL A 192 6.47 -4.31 -21.73
CA VAL A 192 5.42 -3.61 -22.49
C VAL A 192 4.45 -2.85 -21.57
N GLU A 193 4.41 -3.19 -20.28
CA GLU A 193 3.50 -2.63 -19.28
C GLU A 193 4.13 -1.57 -18.37
N GLN A 194 5.34 -1.10 -18.70
CA GLN A 194 6.12 -0.19 -17.86
C GLN A 194 5.38 1.09 -17.47
N GLN A 195 4.42 1.54 -18.29
CA GLN A 195 3.56 2.69 -18.00
C GLN A 195 2.81 2.60 -16.65
N TRP A 196 2.58 1.38 -16.15
CA TRP A 196 1.89 1.14 -14.89
C TRP A 196 2.84 0.94 -13.69
N SER A 197 4.15 1.01 -13.89
CA SER A 197 5.17 0.73 -12.86
C SER A 197 4.99 1.51 -11.56
N LEU A 198 4.63 2.79 -11.61
CA LEU A 198 4.41 3.60 -10.40
C LEU A 198 3.17 3.15 -9.63
N HIS A 199 2.08 2.85 -10.34
CA HIS A 199 0.86 2.31 -9.72
C HIS A 199 1.16 0.98 -9.02
N VAL A 200 1.88 0.08 -9.70
CA VAL A 200 2.27 -1.23 -9.16
C VAL A 200 3.18 -1.07 -7.95
N LEU A 201 4.17 -0.16 -8.00
CA LEU A 201 5.04 0.10 -6.86
C LEU A 201 4.27 0.63 -5.64
N GLU A 202 3.33 1.55 -5.83
CA GLU A 202 2.49 2.07 -4.75
C GLU A 202 1.63 0.96 -4.14
N ILE A 203 0.99 0.14 -4.98
CA ILE A 203 0.18 -1.00 -4.52
C ILE A 203 1.04 -1.97 -3.70
N ILE A 204 2.20 -2.39 -4.22
CA ILE A 204 3.09 -3.32 -3.51
C ILE A 204 3.58 -2.68 -2.19
N SER A 205 3.99 -1.42 -2.21
CA SER A 205 4.40 -0.71 -0.98
C SER A 205 3.28 -0.69 0.06
N LEU A 206 2.04 -0.47 -0.38
CA LEU A 206 0.87 -0.50 0.49
C LEU A 206 0.51 -1.91 0.97
N MET A 207 0.80 -2.97 0.21
CA MET A 207 0.62 -4.36 0.67
C MET A 207 1.51 -4.70 1.88
N PHE A 208 2.70 -4.11 1.95
CA PHE A 208 3.69 -4.38 3.00
C PHE A 208 3.71 -3.30 4.11
N ARG A 209 2.82 -2.31 4.08
CA ARG A 209 2.90 -1.12 4.96
C ARG A 209 2.85 -1.43 6.46
N ASP A 210 2.12 -2.50 6.82
CA ASP A 210 1.87 -2.92 8.21
C ASP A 210 2.71 -4.17 8.57
N GLN A 211 3.78 -4.47 7.83
CA GLN A 211 4.64 -5.65 8.03
C GLN A 211 6.04 -5.27 8.53
N SER A 212 6.59 -6.06 9.46
CA SER A 212 8.03 -6.04 9.76
C SER A 212 8.78 -6.93 8.77
N PRO A 213 9.80 -6.41 8.05
CA PRO A 213 10.63 -7.21 7.17
C PRO A 213 11.36 -8.35 7.90
N GLU A 214 11.83 -8.11 9.12
CA GLU A 214 12.54 -9.08 9.94
C GLU A 214 11.64 -10.25 10.33
N GLU A 215 10.43 -9.96 10.81
CA GLU A 215 9.44 -10.99 11.17
C GLU A 215 8.98 -11.79 9.95
N LEU A 216 8.80 -11.13 8.80
CA LEU A 216 8.38 -11.78 7.57
C LEU A 216 9.48 -12.69 6.98
N ALA A 217 10.74 -12.29 7.08
CA ALA A 217 11.88 -13.08 6.61
C ALA A 217 12.13 -14.33 7.49
N ALA A 218 11.95 -14.18 8.80
CA ALA A 218 12.09 -15.25 9.78
C ALA A 218 10.96 -16.30 9.69
N LEU A 219 9.76 -15.89 9.26
CA LEU A 219 8.59 -16.76 9.12
C LEU A 219 8.94 -18.03 8.33
N GLY A 220 8.63 -19.21 8.86
CA GLY A 220 8.89 -20.48 8.18
C GLY A 220 10.37 -20.87 8.05
N GLN A 221 11.30 -20.21 8.75
CA GLN A 221 12.64 -20.72 9.00
C GLN A 221 12.63 -21.58 10.29
N GLY A 222 12.40 -22.88 10.16
CA GLY A 222 12.43 -23.82 11.28
C GLY A 222 11.64 -25.10 11.02
N PRO A 223 11.83 -26.17 11.83
CA PRO A 223 10.97 -27.34 11.82
C PRO A 223 9.49 -26.94 12.02
N ALA A 224 8.57 -27.56 11.29
CA ALA A 224 7.14 -27.30 11.44
C ALA A 224 6.71 -27.50 12.92
N GLY A 225 6.25 -26.42 13.56
CA GLY A 225 5.82 -26.43 14.97
C GLY A 225 6.74 -25.66 15.94
N THR A 226 7.94 -25.21 15.54
CA THR A 226 8.78 -24.36 16.39
C THR A 226 8.12 -23.02 16.70
N GLU A 227 7.51 -22.36 15.71
CA GLU A 227 6.82 -21.07 15.92
C GLU A 227 5.73 -21.18 17.01
N HIS A 228 4.89 -22.23 16.97
CA HIS A 228 3.85 -22.42 17.98
C HIS A 228 4.45 -22.69 19.36
N SER A 229 5.54 -23.46 19.43
CA SER A 229 6.25 -23.72 20.68
C SER A 229 6.91 -22.44 21.23
N GLU A 230 7.50 -21.61 20.38
CA GLU A 230 8.10 -20.33 20.74
C GLU A 230 7.04 -19.33 21.21
N ASP A 231 5.91 -19.22 20.50
CA ASP A 231 4.77 -18.39 20.90
C ASP A 231 4.23 -18.81 22.27
N THR A 232 4.09 -20.13 22.52
CA THR A 232 3.65 -20.63 23.83
C THR A 232 4.65 -20.31 24.93
N LEU A 233 5.94 -20.42 24.65
CA LEU A 233 7.00 -20.09 25.60
C LEU A 233 7.03 -18.58 25.90
N GLU A 234 6.93 -17.74 24.87
CA GLU A 234 6.85 -16.29 25.03
C GLU A 234 5.64 -15.91 25.87
N LEU A 235 4.46 -16.47 25.57
CA LEU A 235 3.25 -16.24 26.35
C LEU A 235 3.40 -16.67 27.82
N GLU A 236 4.05 -17.80 28.08
CA GLU A 236 4.34 -18.25 29.44
C GLU A 236 5.27 -17.28 30.17
N THR A 237 6.32 -16.79 29.51
CA THR A 237 7.23 -15.80 30.12
C THR A 237 6.54 -14.48 30.42
N LEU A 238 5.69 -13.99 29.51
CA LEU A 238 4.89 -12.77 29.73
C LEU A 238 3.90 -12.96 30.88
N ARG A 239 3.22 -14.11 30.95
CA ARG A 239 2.32 -14.46 32.05
C ARG A 239 3.04 -14.53 33.39
N GLN A 240 4.25 -15.10 33.42
CA GLN A 240 5.08 -15.15 34.62
C GLN A 240 5.50 -13.74 35.07
N ARG A 241 5.89 -12.88 34.13
CA ARG A 241 6.21 -11.46 34.39
C ARG A 241 5.02 -10.71 34.96
N GLU A 242 3.84 -10.86 34.35
CA GLU A 242 2.60 -10.24 34.83
C GLU A 242 2.24 -10.71 36.24
N LEU A 243 2.35 -12.02 36.51
CA LEU A 243 2.13 -12.59 37.85
C LEU A 243 3.13 -12.06 38.87
N ALA A 244 4.41 -11.93 38.51
CA ALA A 244 5.45 -11.38 39.36
C ALA A 244 5.18 -9.90 39.68
N GLU A 245 4.79 -9.10 38.68
CA GLU A 245 4.38 -7.71 38.87
C GLU A 245 3.14 -7.60 39.74
N ARG A 246 2.12 -8.43 39.52
CA ARG A 246 0.90 -8.46 40.33
C ARG A 246 1.22 -8.80 41.79
N LYS A 247 2.11 -9.78 42.04
CA LYS A 247 2.60 -10.12 43.38
C LYS A 247 3.39 -8.96 44.00
N ALA A 248 4.29 -8.32 43.25
CA ALA A 248 5.03 -7.15 43.72
C ALA A 248 4.11 -5.97 44.08
N ARG A 249 3.11 -5.69 43.24
CA ARG A 249 2.07 -4.68 43.51
C ARG A 249 1.24 -5.06 44.74
N ALA A 250 0.92 -6.34 44.93
CA ALA A 250 0.22 -6.80 46.13
C ALA A 250 1.06 -6.64 47.41
N LEU A 251 2.37 -6.91 47.36
CA LEU A 251 3.29 -6.67 48.47
C LEU A 251 3.45 -5.18 48.81
N GLN A 252 3.30 -4.30 47.82
CA GLN A 252 3.30 -2.85 48.02
C GLN A 252 1.95 -2.30 48.53
N ARG A 253 0.87 -3.08 48.47
CA ARG A 253 -0.44 -2.62 48.95
C ARG A 253 -0.50 -2.69 50.48
N PRO A 254 -1.01 -1.65 51.16
CA PRO A 254 -1.27 -1.72 52.59
C PRO A 254 -2.30 -2.81 52.88
N SER A 255 -2.09 -3.57 53.96
CA SER A 255 -3.05 -4.58 54.43
C SER A 255 -4.34 -3.98 55.00
N ARG A 256 -4.38 -2.67 55.20
CA ARG A 256 -5.50 -1.92 55.79
C ARG A 256 -6.02 -0.87 54.81
N HIS A 257 -7.26 -0.45 55.04
CA HIS A 257 -7.95 0.53 54.19
C HIS A 257 -7.18 1.86 54.08
N SER A 258 -7.40 2.61 53.00
CA SER A 258 -6.70 3.87 52.70
C SER A 258 -6.75 4.92 53.81
N ARG A 259 -7.82 4.95 54.62
CA ARG A 259 -7.98 5.85 55.77
C ARG A 259 -7.14 5.47 57.01
N PHE A 260 -6.48 4.32 57.00
CA PHE A 260 -5.61 3.87 58.09
C PHE A 260 -4.21 4.47 57.87
N GLY A 261 -4.09 5.78 58.14
CA GLY A 261 -2.83 6.51 58.05
C GLY A 261 -2.04 6.43 59.35
N GLY A 262 -0.86 5.80 59.32
CA GLY A 262 0.13 5.93 60.39
C GLY A 262 0.88 7.25 60.26
N SER A 263 1.26 7.87 61.38
CA SER A 263 2.11 9.06 61.40
C SER A 263 3.47 8.70 61.98
N TYR A 264 4.52 8.94 61.20
CA TYR A 264 5.90 8.58 61.53
C TYR A 264 6.79 9.82 61.52
N ILE A 265 7.85 9.84 62.32
CA ILE A 265 8.87 10.89 62.31
C ILE A 265 10.15 10.32 61.70
N LEU A 266 10.62 10.92 60.61
CA LEU A 266 11.84 10.55 59.89
C LEU A 266 13.03 11.28 60.48
N LYS A 267 13.71 10.63 61.43
CA LYS A 267 14.90 11.19 62.08
C LYS A 267 16.04 11.41 61.09
N GLY A 268 16.66 12.59 61.15
CA GLY A 268 17.81 12.94 60.30
C GLY A 268 17.46 13.49 58.92
N LEU A 269 16.18 13.49 58.52
CA LEU A 269 15.71 14.15 57.31
C LEU A 269 14.97 15.43 57.69
N LYS A 270 15.52 16.59 57.31
CA LYS A 270 14.99 17.90 57.71
C LYS A 270 13.85 18.36 56.80
N ALA A 271 12.76 18.80 57.43
CA ALA A 271 11.67 19.51 56.79
C ALA A 271 12.01 21.01 56.66
N ILE A 272 11.06 21.77 56.12
CA ILE A 272 11.16 23.24 56.08
C ILE A 272 11.16 23.74 57.54
N GLY A 273 12.28 24.30 58.00
CA GLY A 273 12.44 24.81 59.38
C GLY A 273 13.21 23.92 60.34
N ASP A 274 14.13 23.07 59.85
CA ASP A 274 15.15 22.32 60.62
C ASP A 274 14.62 21.26 61.61
N ARG A 275 13.32 21.00 61.55
CA ARG A 275 12.64 19.88 62.25
C ARG A 275 12.66 18.63 61.39
N ASP A 276 12.56 17.46 62.02
CA ASP A 276 12.49 16.19 61.31
C ASP A 276 11.15 16.04 60.56
N VAL A 277 11.16 15.38 59.39
CA VAL A 277 9.98 15.22 58.53
C VAL A 277 8.92 14.32 59.19
N ILE A 278 7.65 14.72 59.11
CA ILE A 278 6.50 13.89 59.48
C ILE A 278 5.95 13.20 58.22
N PHE A 279 5.86 11.87 58.27
CA PHE A 279 5.40 11.02 57.17
C PHE A 279 4.07 10.34 57.52
N HIS A 280 3.02 10.68 56.78
CA HIS A 280 1.64 10.22 57.04
C HIS A 280 1.17 9.04 56.16
N LYS A 281 2.07 8.46 55.36
CA LYS A 281 1.78 7.28 54.52
C LYS A 281 2.31 6.01 55.18
N GLY A 282 1.84 4.85 54.74
CA GLY A 282 2.37 3.57 55.22
C GLY A 282 3.86 3.42 54.92
N LEU A 283 4.61 2.78 55.83
CA LEU A 283 6.08 2.61 55.74
C LEU A 283 6.56 1.97 54.44
N HIS A 284 5.74 1.16 53.76
CA HIS A 284 6.05 0.59 52.45
C HIS A 284 6.32 1.65 51.36
N ASN A 285 5.73 2.85 51.49
CA ASN A 285 5.94 3.98 50.57
C ASN A 285 7.17 4.83 50.93
N LEU A 286 7.86 4.54 52.04
CA LEU A 286 8.99 5.34 52.49
C LEU A 286 10.20 5.23 51.56
N LYS A 287 10.39 4.07 50.91
CA LYS A 287 11.49 3.85 49.95
C LYS A 287 11.47 4.86 48.79
N ASN A 288 10.28 5.33 48.41
CA ASN A 288 10.09 6.29 47.33
C ASN A 288 9.81 7.70 47.87
N TYR A 289 10.20 7.98 49.12
CA TYR A 289 10.01 9.30 49.70
C TYR A 289 10.84 10.36 48.97
N SER A 290 10.15 11.36 48.44
CA SER A 290 10.73 12.60 47.94
C SER A 290 9.94 13.77 48.52
N HIS A 291 10.60 14.91 48.74
CA HIS A 291 9.93 16.16 49.10
C HIS A 291 8.95 16.64 48.02
N ASP A 292 9.00 16.07 46.82
CA ASP A 292 8.07 16.34 45.72
C ASP A 292 6.86 15.41 45.66
N LEU A 293 6.77 14.42 46.57
CA LEU A 293 5.61 13.54 46.65
C LEU A 293 4.31 14.33 46.83
N GLY A 294 3.40 14.21 45.87
CA GLY A 294 2.10 14.88 45.90
C GLY A 294 2.09 16.31 45.37
N LYS A 295 3.23 16.84 44.89
CA LYS A 295 3.25 18.08 44.12
C LYS A 295 2.69 17.83 42.73
N GLU A 296 1.92 18.77 42.20
CA GLU A 296 1.45 18.68 40.82
C GLU A 296 2.65 18.74 39.84
N PRO A 297 2.73 17.79 38.90
CA PRO A 297 3.81 17.80 37.91
C PRO A 297 3.69 19.04 37.03
N ARG A 298 4.80 19.76 36.85
CA ARG A 298 4.84 20.90 35.94
C ARG A 298 4.70 20.42 34.49
N ARG A 299 3.86 21.10 33.71
CA ARG A 299 3.69 20.82 32.27
C ARG A 299 5.03 20.93 31.55
N VAL A 300 5.50 19.82 30.97
CA VAL A 300 6.72 19.80 30.16
C VAL A 300 6.37 20.31 28.76
N PRO A 301 7.06 21.36 28.24
CA PRO A 301 6.85 21.83 26.88
C PRO A 301 7.06 20.69 25.87
N ARG A 302 6.26 20.63 24.82
CA ARG A 302 6.20 19.52 23.85
C ARG A 302 7.57 19.10 23.28
N ARG A 303 8.50 20.04 23.09
CA ARG A 303 9.87 19.80 22.58
C ARG A 303 10.79 19.06 23.56
N ARG A 304 10.44 19.03 24.85
CA ARG A 304 11.21 18.37 25.93
C ARG A 304 10.51 17.11 26.45
N GLN A 305 9.39 16.73 25.86
CA GLN A 305 8.73 15.46 26.18
C GLN A 305 9.59 14.33 25.63
N ALA A 306 9.77 13.27 26.41
CA ALA A 306 10.38 12.05 25.90
C ALA A 306 9.56 11.58 24.70
N ALA A 307 10.24 11.07 23.67
CA ALA A 307 9.54 10.40 22.58
C ALA A 307 8.71 9.27 23.19
N PRO A 308 7.40 9.17 22.88
CA PRO A 308 6.65 7.99 23.27
C PRO A 308 7.37 6.76 22.72
N GLU A 309 7.49 5.71 23.52
CA GLU A 309 7.93 4.41 23.03
C GLU A 309 7.00 4.01 21.89
N SER A 310 7.56 3.53 20.77
CA SER A 310 6.75 3.03 19.68
C SER A 310 5.86 1.91 20.21
N GLU A 311 4.54 2.06 20.09
CA GLU A 311 3.64 0.96 20.42
C GLU A 311 4.05 -0.26 19.59
N PRO A 312 4.08 -1.47 20.19
CA PRO A 312 4.40 -2.67 19.46
C PRO A 312 3.42 -2.80 18.29
N SER A 313 3.95 -2.95 17.07
CA SER A 313 3.13 -3.16 15.89
C SER A 313 2.43 -4.51 16.03
N ARG A 314 1.10 -4.49 15.88
CA ARG A 314 0.29 -5.71 15.80
C ARG A 314 0.79 -6.60 14.66
N ARG A 315 0.88 -7.91 14.91
CA ARG A 315 1.22 -8.93 13.92
C ARG A 315 -0.01 -9.32 13.10
N SER A 316 0.15 -9.32 11.78
CA SER A 316 -0.87 -9.85 10.85
C SER A 316 -1.08 -11.35 11.02
N ALA A 317 -2.25 -11.82 10.58
CA ALA A 317 -2.60 -13.24 10.56
C ALA A 317 -1.53 -14.08 9.82
N ARG A 318 -1.21 -15.26 10.36
CA ARG A 318 -0.08 -16.09 9.89
C ARG A 318 -0.19 -16.48 8.42
N ASN A 319 -1.39 -16.80 7.93
CA ASN A 319 -1.63 -17.12 6.53
C ASN A 319 -1.34 -15.93 5.60
N VAL A 320 -1.71 -14.71 6.02
CA VAL A 320 -1.39 -13.48 5.26
C VAL A 320 0.12 -13.25 5.23
N ARG A 321 0.81 -13.41 6.36
CA ARG A 321 2.27 -13.30 6.40
C ARG A 321 2.96 -14.36 5.52
N LEU A 322 2.47 -15.60 5.49
CA LEU A 322 3.02 -16.65 4.61
C LEU A 322 2.87 -16.29 3.14
N PHE A 323 1.68 -15.83 2.74
CA PHE A 323 1.44 -15.35 1.38
C PHE A 323 2.35 -14.16 1.03
N LEU A 324 2.42 -13.13 1.87
CA LEU A 324 3.25 -11.96 1.64
C LEU A 324 4.74 -12.32 1.54
N ARG A 325 5.21 -13.30 2.31
CA ARG A 325 6.57 -13.84 2.21
C ARG A 325 6.81 -14.47 0.83
N HIS A 326 5.94 -15.36 0.38
CA HIS A 326 6.07 -15.99 -0.94
C HIS A 326 6.01 -14.96 -2.06
N PHE A 327 5.08 -14.01 -1.99
CA PHE A 327 5.01 -12.89 -2.93
C PHE A 327 6.32 -12.12 -2.98
N CYS A 328 6.90 -11.80 -1.82
CA CYS A 328 8.15 -11.05 -1.73
C CYS A 328 9.33 -11.82 -2.35
N GLN A 329 9.40 -13.15 -2.14
CA GLN A 329 10.41 -14.01 -2.78
C GLN A 329 10.32 -13.92 -4.31
N ASP A 330 9.14 -14.20 -4.87
CA ASP A 330 8.91 -14.13 -6.33
C ASP A 330 9.24 -12.73 -6.88
N PHE A 331 8.82 -11.69 -6.16
CA PHE A 331 9.03 -10.30 -6.56
C PHE A 331 10.51 -9.91 -6.57
N LEU A 332 11.28 -10.30 -5.55
CA LEU A 332 12.71 -10.03 -5.48
C LEU A 332 13.48 -10.79 -6.56
N GLU A 333 13.09 -12.03 -6.86
CA GLU A 333 13.72 -12.85 -7.89
C GLU A 333 13.47 -12.31 -9.30
N SER A 334 12.23 -11.92 -9.61
CA SER A 334 11.80 -11.71 -11.01
C SER A 334 11.41 -10.27 -11.36
N CYS A 335 11.12 -9.41 -10.38
CA CYS A 335 10.46 -8.12 -10.64
C CYS A 335 11.27 -6.90 -10.14
N TYR A 336 11.85 -6.98 -8.95
CA TYR A 336 12.37 -5.84 -8.20
C TYR A 336 13.40 -5.00 -8.97
N ASN A 337 14.46 -5.64 -9.50
CA ASN A 337 15.54 -4.93 -10.16
C ASN A 337 15.04 -4.10 -11.35
N ARG A 338 14.13 -4.67 -12.14
CA ARG A 338 13.55 -4.00 -13.30
C ARG A 338 12.63 -2.85 -12.89
N LEU A 339 11.72 -3.10 -11.96
CA LEU A 339 10.79 -2.09 -11.49
C LEU A 339 11.54 -0.89 -10.89
N MET A 340 12.53 -1.16 -10.04
CA MET A 340 13.31 -0.10 -9.38
C MET A 340 14.21 0.68 -10.35
N LEU A 341 14.74 0.04 -11.39
CA LEU A 341 15.47 0.74 -12.45
C LEU A 341 14.57 1.79 -13.13
N LEU A 342 13.35 1.41 -13.51
CA LEU A 342 12.41 2.31 -14.16
C LEU A 342 12.01 3.47 -13.26
N VAL A 343 11.67 3.16 -12.01
CA VAL A 343 11.30 4.16 -11.00
C VAL A 343 12.45 5.15 -10.78
N LYS A 344 13.70 4.66 -10.72
CA LYS A 344 14.89 5.51 -10.59
C LYS A 344 15.06 6.44 -11.78
N LEU A 345 14.86 5.95 -13.00
CA LEU A 345 14.96 6.76 -14.21
C LEU A 345 13.90 7.86 -14.27
N VAL A 346 12.64 7.54 -13.92
CA VAL A 346 11.55 8.53 -13.82
C VAL A 346 11.85 9.55 -12.73
N ARG A 347 12.28 9.11 -11.54
CA ARG A 347 12.60 10.01 -10.40
C ARG A 347 13.78 10.94 -10.71
N MET A 348 14.74 10.50 -11.52
CA MET A 348 15.87 11.33 -11.97
C MET A 348 15.50 12.35 -13.05
N GLY A 349 14.23 12.40 -13.48
CA GLY A 349 13.76 13.31 -14.52
C GLY A 349 14.31 12.99 -15.92
N LEU A 350 14.91 11.80 -16.09
CA LEU A 350 15.41 11.32 -17.38
C LEU A 350 14.28 10.82 -18.30
N ALA A 351 13.08 10.65 -17.73
CA ALA A 351 11.82 10.43 -18.42
C ALA A 351 10.71 11.17 -17.65
N SER A 352 9.79 11.82 -18.37
CA SER A 352 8.60 12.46 -17.81
C SER A 352 7.57 11.44 -17.33
N SER A 353 7.56 10.25 -17.92
CA SER A 353 6.71 9.12 -17.56
C SER A 353 7.39 7.81 -17.93
N ALA A 354 7.02 6.71 -17.26
CA ALA A 354 7.42 5.38 -17.70
C ALA A 354 6.88 5.02 -19.11
N LYS A 355 5.97 5.83 -19.66
CA LYS A 355 5.52 5.78 -21.07
C LYS A 355 6.60 6.22 -22.07
N ASP A 356 7.60 6.97 -21.63
CA ASP A 356 8.63 7.55 -22.51
C ASP A 356 9.76 6.56 -22.85
N PHE A 357 9.80 5.40 -22.18
CA PHE A 357 10.77 4.37 -22.49
C PHE A 357 10.35 3.59 -23.75
N PRO A 358 11.28 3.34 -24.69
CA PRO A 358 10.98 2.57 -25.89
C PRO A 358 10.53 1.15 -25.50
N ARG A 359 9.28 0.82 -25.84
CA ARG A 359 8.74 -0.53 -25.72
C ARG A 359 9.44 -1.41 -26.76
N GLU A 360 9.86 -2.61 -26.37
CA GLU A 360 10.34 -3.59 -27.34
C GLU A 360 9.21 -3.93 -28.31
N ARG A 361 9.33 -3.43 -29.54
CA ARG A 361 8.46 -3.87 -30.64
C ARG A 361 8.78 -5.34 -30.91
N LYS A 362 7.81 -6.24 -30.69
CA LYS A 362 7.87 -7.59 -31.25
C LYS A 362 7.72 -7.48 -32.76
N GLY A 363 8.81 -7.15 -33.44
CA GLY A 363 8.71 -6.83 -34.87
C GLY A 363 9.89 -6.07 -35.46
N THR A 364 11.13 -6.44 -35.14
CA THR A 364 12.07 -6.64 -36.25
C THR A 364 12.56 -8.05 -36.10
N CYS A 365 12.25 -8.90 -37.08
CA CYS A 365 12.98 -10.14 -37.30
C CYS A 365 14.45 -9.84 -37.01
N ILE A 366 15.04 -10.50 -36.00
CA ILE A 366 16.48 -10.38 -35.75
C ILE A 366 17.11 -11.03 -36.98
N VAL A 367 17.35 -10.24 -38.01
CA VAL A 367 18.08 -10.70 -39.17
C VAL A 367 19.53 -10.70 -38.73
N LEU A 368 19.94 -11.83 -38.14
CA LEU A 368 21.31 -12.11 -37.74
C LEU A 368 22.24 -11.74 -38.91
N TRP A 369 23.30 -11.00 -38.61
CA TRP A 369 24.35 -10.73 -39.58
C TRP A 369 25.12 -12.03 -39.78
N THR A 370 25.17 -12.52 -41.02
CA THR A 370 26.08 -13.61 -41.36
C THR A 370 27.50 -13.05 -41.50
N GLN A 371 28.51 -13.90 -41.30
CA GLN A 371 29.91 -13.51 -41.46
C GLN A 371 30.18 -12.85 -42.83
N GLU A 372 29.59 -13.39 -43.90
CA GLU A 372 29.70 -12.85 -45.26
C GLU A 372 29.11 -11.43 -45.37
N GLN A 373 28.02 -11.12 -44.66
CA GLN A 373 27.39 -9.79 -44.66
C GLN A 373 28.19 -8.77 -43.85
N GLU A 374 28.90 -9.21 -42.81
CA GLU A 374 29.81 -8.35 -42.02
C GLU A 374 31.06 -8.01 -42.81
N GLU A 375 31.62 -8.99 -43.54
CA GLU A 375 32.74 -8.79 -44.45
C GLU A 375 32.38 -7.88 -45.63
N GLU A 376 31.17 -8.05 -46.19
CA GLU A 376 30.63 -7.15 -47.21
C GLU A 376 30.51 -5.72 -46.68
N LEU A 377 29.91 -5.55 -45.50
CA LEU A 377 29.72 -4.24 -44.89
C LEU A 377 31.07 -3.55 -44.58
N THR A 378 32.03 -4.31 -44.06
CA THR A 378 33.39 -3.81 -43.78
C THR A 378 34.08 -3.35 -45.06
N ARG A 379 33.97 -4.13 -46.13
CA ARG A 379 34.54 -3.79 -47.45
C ARG A 379 33.92 -2.53 -48.02
N LEU A 380 32.59 -2.42 -48.01
CA LEU A 380 31.87 -1.25 -48.50
C LEU A 380 32.20 0.00 -47.67
N PHE A 381 32.39 -0.14 -46.36
CA PHE A 381 32.82 0.96 -45.52
C PHE A 381 34.22 1.46 -45.90
N GLU A 382 35.19 0.57 -46.02
CA GLU A 382 36.56 0.94 -46.42
C GLU A 382 36.63 1.52 -47.85
N GLU A 383 35.80 1.03 -48.78
CA GLU A 383 35.74 1.53 -50.16
C GLU A 383 35.18 2.97 -50.22
N PHE A 384 34.19 3.29 -49.38
CA PHE A 384 33.49 4.57 -49.42
C PHE A 384 33.86 5.53 -48.29
N ARG A 385 34.82 5.22 -47.42
CA ARG A 385 35.18 6.02 -46.24
C ARG A 385 35.58 7.47 -46.54
N ASP A 386 36.12 7.72 -47.73
CA ASP A 386 36.56 9.06 -48.15
C ASP A 386 35.52 9.77 -49.06
N SER A 387 34.32 9.21 -49.20
CA SER A 387 33.24 9.80 -50.00
C SER A 387 32.36 10.75 -49.19
N GLU A 388 31.75 11.75 -49.86
CA GLU A 388 30.88 12.74 -49.20
C GLU A 388 29.62 12.12 -48.55
N ASP A 389 29.13 10.97 -49.05
CA ASP A 389 28.00 10.23 -48.46
C ASP A 389 28.30 8.73 -48.35
N ILE A 390 29.20 8.41 -47.42
CA ILE A 390 29.62 7.05 -47.05
C ILE A 390 28.40 6.12 -46.89
N MET A 391 27.42 6.57 -46.09
CA MET A 391 26.25 5.77 -45.77
C MET A 391 25.28 5.63 -46.93
N GLY A 392 25.12 6.64 -47.78
CA GLY A 392 24.32 6.53 -49.00
C GLY A 392 24.92 5.52 -49.99
N ASN A 393 26.24 5.53 -50.15
CA ASN A 393 26.95 4.58 -51.01
C ASN A 393 26.87 3.15 -50.46
N ILE A 394 27.11 2.94 -49.17
CA ILE A 394 26.93 1.63 -48.51
C ILE A 394 25.51 1.11 -48.73
N MET A 395 24.48 1.93 -48.46
CA MET A 395 23.09 1.51 -48.58
C MET A 395 22.66 1.18 -50.02
N LYS A 396 23.34 1.77 -51.02
CA LYS A 396 23.09 1.51 -52.44
C LYS A 396 23.74 0.21 -52.93
N HIS A 397 24.88 -0.16 -52.34
CA HIS A 397 25.70 -1.31 -52.75
C HIS A 397 25.57 -2.54 -51.85
N LEU A 398 24.86 -2.43 -50.72
CA LEU A 398 24.59 -3.55 -49.81
C LEU A 398 23.65 -4.58 -50.44
N THR A 399 24.09 -5.84 -50.51
CA THR A 399 23.34 -6.94 -51.13
C THR A 399 22.06 -7.27 -50.37
N ALA A 400 22.11 -7.25 -49.04
CA ALA A 400 20.94 -7.43 -48.19
C ALA A 400 20.34 -6.07 -47.80
N ARG A 401 19.09 -5.79 -48.19
CA ARG A 401 18.42 -4.54 -47.81
C ARG A 401 18.25 -4.45 -46.29
N ARG A 402 18.89 -3.46 -45.67
CA ARG A 402 18.78 -3.14 -44.24
C ARG A 402 18.33 -1.69 -44.05
N SER A 403 17.85 -1.36 -42.85
CA SER A 403 17.59 0.04 -42.50
C SER A 403 18.90 0.75 -42.16
N ARG A 404 18.98 2.06 -42.43
CA ARG A 404 20.18 2.87 -42.14
C ARG A 404 20.61 2.76 -40.68
N ALA A 405 19.65 2.75 -39.74
CA ALA A 405 19.92 2.58 -38.31
C ALA A 405 20.59 1.24 -37.98
N ARG A 406 20.20 0.13 -38.63
CA ARG A 406 20.80 -1.19 -38.41
C ARG A 406 22.21 -1.31 -38.97
N VAL A 407 22.48 -0.64 -40.08
CA VAL A 407 23.83 -0.59 -40.67
C VAL A 407 24.77 0.21 -39.77
N VAL A 408 24.31 1.37 -39.26
CA VAL A 408 25.09 2.19 -38.30
C VAL A 408 25.36 1.43 -37.00
N GLU A 409 24.34 0.79 -36.42
CA GLU A 409 24.49 -0.03 -35.21
C GLU A 409 25.54 -1.14 -35.42
N LYS A 410 25.57 -1.76 -36.61
CA LYS A 410 26.52 -2.82 -36.91
C LYS A 410 27.95 -2.30 -37.17
N LEU A 411 28.12 -1.19 -37.87
CA LEU A 411 29.43 -0.55 -38.06
C LEU A 411 30.07 -0.18 -36.72
N LEU A 412 29.29 0.41 -35.82
CA LEU A 412 29.72 0.71 -34.44
C LEU A 412 30.11 -0.56 -33.67
N GLY A 413 29.36 -1.66 -33.85
CA GLY A 413 29.67 -2.95 -33.25
C GLY A 413 30.91 -3.64 -33.83
N LEU A 414 31.29 -3.31 -35.07
CA LEU A 414 32.52 -3.78 -35.73
C LEU A 414 33.73 -2.85 -35.47
N GLY A 415 33.51 -1.69 -34.85
CA GLY A 415 34.55 -0.70 -34.56
C GLY A 415 35.03 0.10 -35.78
N LEU A 416 34.17 0.24 -36.80
CA LEU A 416 34.44 0.96 -38.05
C LEU A 416 33.91 2.39 -38.03
#